data_AF-A0A954BBH9-F1
#
_entry.id   AF-A0A954BBH9-F1
#
_cell.length_a   1.000
_cell.length_b   1.000
_cell.length_c   1.000
_cell.angle_alpha   90.00
_cell.angle_beta   90.00
_cell.angle_gamma   90.00
#
_symmetry.space_group_name_H-M   'P 1'
#
loop_
_entity.id
_entity.type
_entity.pdbx_description
1 polymer ?
#
loop_
_entity_poly.entity_id
_entity_poly.type
_entity_poly.pdbx_seq_one_letter_code
_entity_poly.pdbx_strand_id
1 'polypeptide(L)' 'MSVALAMKEKLERAFSPAVIEVKDESHLHKGHAGARAGGESHFRILVVSPAFEGLTRVARQRAV' A
#
# COMPACT_ATOMS: atom_id res chain seq x y z
N MET A 1 -1.08 -16.83 0.38
CA MET A 1 -0.36 -15.65 0.88
C MET A 1 -1.28 -14.45 0.66
N SER A 2 -1.57 -13.63 1.67
CA SER A 2 -2.51 -12.49 1.52
C SER A 2 -1.91 -11.41 0.63
N VAL A 3 -2.74 -10.66 -0.08
CA VAL A 3 -2.30 -9.51 -0.89
C VAL A 3 -1.63 -8.47 0.01
N ALA A 4 -2.17 -8.23 1.20
CA ALA A 4 -1.59 -7.30 2.17
C ALA A 4 -0.14 -7.70 2.56
N LEU A 5 0.11 -8.98 2.80
CA LEU A 5 1.45 -9.49 3.13
C LEU A 5 2.41 -9.33 1.95
N ALA A 6 1.96 -9.70 0.74
CA ALA A 6 2.76 -9.56 -0.46
C ALA A 6 3.12 -8.09 -0.76
N MET A 7 2.19 -7.15 -0.53
CA MET A 7 2.46 -5.72 -0.63
C MET A 7 3.50 -5.28 0.40
N LYS A 8 3.29 -5.62 1.67
CA LYS A 8 4.22 -5.26 2.76
C LYS A 8 5.64 -5.71 2.45
N GLU A 9 5.84 -6.98 2.09
CA GLU A 9 7.17 -7.52 1.79
C GLU A 9 7.83 -6.84 0.59
N LYS A 10 7.07 -6.53 -0.48
CA LYS A 10 7.61 -5.84 -1.66
C LYS A 10 8.08 -4.44 -1.31
N LEU A 11 7.27 -3.71 -0.54
CA LEU A 11 7.58 -2.34 -0.12
C LEU A 11 8.73 -2.30 0.89
N GLU A 12 8.80 -3.26 1.82
CA GLU A 12 9.94 -3.42 2.73
C GLU A 12 11.24 -3.64 1.98
N ARG A 13 11.25 -4.56 0.99
CA ARG A 13 12.43 -4.83 0.17
C ARG A 13 12.83 -3.65 -0.72
N ALA A 14 11.85 -2.94 -1.29
CA ALA A 14 12.11 -1.86 -2.24
C ALA A 14 12.60 -0.57 -1.56
N PHE A 15 12.11 -0.28 -0.36
CA PHE A 15 12.29 1.04 0.25
C PHE A 15 12.97 1.02 1.61
N SER A 16 13.25 -0.14 2.22
CA SER A 16 13.82 -0.27 3.56
C SER A 16 13.22 0.76 4.55
N PRO A 17 11.88 0.79 4.71
CA PRO A 17 11.21 1.87 5.40
C PRO A 17 11.46 1.82 6.91
N ALA A 18 11.52 2.99 7.54
CA ALA A 18 11.49 3.11 9.00
C ALA A 18 10.10 2.78 9.57
N VAL A 19 9.04 3.03 8.81
CA VAL A 19 7.66 2.70 9.16
C VAL A 19 6.93 2.18 7.93
N ILE A 20 6.20 1.07 8.08
CA ILE A 20 5.27 0.57 7.08
C ILE A 20 3.97 0.07 7.71
N GLU A 21 2.84 0.54 7.19
CA GLU A 21 1.51 0.04 7.51
C GLU A 21 0.75 -0.24 6.22
N VAL A 22 0.12 -1.42 6.14
CA VAL A 22 -0.76 -1.83 5.05
C VAL A 22 -2.10 -2.21 5.66
N LYS A 23 -3.13 -1.42 5.40
CA LYS A 23 -4.48 -1.62 5.96
C LYS A 23 -5.46 -1.93 4.84
N ASP A 24 -6.13 -3.08 4.92
CA ASP A 24 -7.23 -3.43 4.04
C ASP A 24 -8.50 -2.63 4.42
N GLU A 25 -9.01 -1.87 3.47
CA GLU A 25 -10.20 -1.03 3.62
C GLU A 25 -11.31 -1.42 2.65
N SER A 26 -11.23 -2.61 2.08
CA SER A 26 -12.21 -3.13 1.11
C SER A 26 -13.64 -3.13 1.64
N HIS A 27 -13.82 -3.31 2.96
CA HIS A 27 -15.12 -3.25 3.60
C HIS A 27 -15.81 -1.88 3.46
N LEU A 28 -15.05 -0.79 3.36
CA LEU A 28 -15.59 0.56 3.13
C LEU A 28 -16.14 0.74 1.71
N HIS A 29 -15.81 -0.16 0.79
CA HIS A 29 -16.22 -0.10 -0.61
C HIS A 29 -17.21 -1.19 -0.99
N LYS A 30 -17.77 -1.92 -0.02
CA LYS A 30 -18.77 -2.97 -0.25
C LYS A 30 -19.93 -2.40 -1.08
N GLY A 31 -20.24 -3.03 -2.22
CA GLY A 31 -21.33 -2.63 -3.12
C GLY A 31 -20.90 -1.83 -4.35
N HIS A 32 -19.64 -1.39 -4.46
CA HIS A 32 -19.10 -0.81 -5.69
C HIS A 32 -18.71 -1.89 -6.71
N ALA A 33 -18.75 -1.56 -8.00
CA ALA A 33 -18.42 -2.47 -9.10
C ALA A 33 -17.01 -3.09 -9.00
N GLY A 34 -16.06 -2.41 -8.32
CA GLY A 34 -14.70 -2.92 -8.08
C GLY A 34 -14.51 -3.69 -6.78
N ALA A 35 -15.55 -3.81 -5.94
CA ALA A 35 -15.44 -4.50 -4.65
C ALA A 35 -15.46 -6.02 -4.86
N ARG A 36 -14.40 -6.69 -4.43
CA ARG A 36 -14.35 -8.16 -4.45
C ARG A 36 -14.95 -8.75 -3.18
N ALA A 37 -15.74 -9.81 -3.36
CA ALA A 37 -16.13 -10.67 -2.24
C ALA A 37 -14.86 -11.29 -1.63
N GLY A 38 -14.64 -11.06 -0.33
CA GLY A 38 -13.44 -11.55 0.37
C GLY A 38 -12.41 -10.49 0.77
N GLY A 39 -12.60 -9.23 0.37
CA GLY A 39 -11.69 -8.13 0.75
C GLY A 39 -10.54 -7.93 -0.25
N GLU A 40 -9.43 -7.37 0.23
CA GLU A 40 -8.17 -7.19 -0.52
C GLU A 40 -8.29 -6.50 -1.89
N SER A 41 -9.23 -5.57 -2.02
CA SER A 41 -9.50 -4.75 -3.21
C SER A 41 -9.12 -3.27 -3.04
N HIS A 42 -9.12 -2.75 -1.81
CA HIS A 42 -8.75 -1.37 -1.49
C HIS A 42 -7.84 -1.34 -0.27
N PHE A 43 -6.73 -0.62 -0.37
CA PHE A 43 -5.72 -0.54 0.68
C PHE A 43 -5.34 0.91 0.97
N ARG A 44 -5.19 1.21 2.26
CA ARG A 44 -4.42 2.39 2.70
C ARG A 44 -3.02 1.94 3.07
N ILE A 45 -2.03 2.64 2.54
CA ILE A 45 -0.62 2.35 2.76
C ILE A 45 0.06 3.58 3.35
N LEU A 46 0.77 3.41 4.47
CA LEU A 46 1.68 4.40 5.04
C LEU A 46 3.11 3.86 4.92
N VAL A 47 4.00 4.63 4.30
CA VAL A 47 5.42 4.29 4.19
C VAL A 47 6.25 5.52 4.53
N VAL A 48 7.16 5.37 5.50
CA VAL A 48 8.17 6.37 5.84
C VAL A 48 9.54 5.79 5.49
N SER A 49 10.23 6.37 4.52
CA SER A 49 11.52 5.89 4.05
C SER A 49 12.42 7.04 3.58
N PRO A 50 13.75 6.97 3.82
CA PRO A 50 14.74 7.85 3.21
C PRO A 50 14.71 7.83 1.67
N ALA A 51 14.24 6.75 1.05
CA ALA A 51 14.13 6.63 -0.41
C ALA A 51 13.20 7.68 -1.04
N PHE A 52 12.40 8.39 -0.24
CA PHE A 52 11.52 9.46 -0.67
C PHE A 52 12.09 10.88 -0.50
N GLU A 53 13.30 11.01 0.04
CA GLU A 53 13.97 12.29 0.19
C GLU A 53 14.22 12.95 -1.18
N GLY A 54 14.00 14.27 -1.26
CA GLY A 54 14.09 15.02 -2.53
C GLY A 54 12.98 14.73 -3.56
N LEU A 55 12.18 13.67 -3.39
CA LEU A 55 11.09 13.36 -4.32
C LEU A 55 9.84 14.19 -4.05
N THR A 56 9.22 14.70 -5.12
CA THR A 56 7.89 15.31 -5.07
C THR A 56 6.83 14.27 -4.69
N ARG A 57 5.66 14.73 -4.22
CA ARG A 57 4.53 13.86 -3.88
C ARG A 57 4.15 12.90 -5.02
N VAL A 58 4.10 13.40 -6.26
CA VAL A 58 3.77 12.57 -7.43
C VAL A 58 4.87 11.56 -7.73
N ALA A 59 6.14 11.96 -7.63
CA ALA A 59 7.26 11.05 -7.84
C ALA A 59 7.27 9.90 -6.82
N ARG A 60 6.96 10.17 -5.55
CA ARG A 60 6.79 9.13 -4.51
C ARG A 60 5.69 8.13 -4.88
N GLN A 61 4.53 8.62 -5.33
CA GLN A 61 3.41 7.76 -5.73
C GLN A 61 3.70 6.92 -6.98
N ARG A 62 4.54 7.41 -7.90
CA ARG A 62 4.97 6.63 -9.08
C ARG A 62 6.03 5.58 -8.77
N ALA A 63 6.80 5.78 -7.70
CA ALA A 63 7.84 4.84 -7.30
C ALA A 63 7.25 3.60 -6.62
N VAL A 64 6.14 3.77 -5.91
CA VAL A 64 5.34 2.73 -5.25
C VAL A 64 4.55 1.93 -6.26
#